data_AF-A0A2N0RXV6-F1
#
_entry.id   AF-A0A2N0RXV6-F1
#
_cell.length_a   1.000
_cell.length_b   1.000
_cell.length_c   1.000
_cell.angle_alpha   90.00
_cell.angle_beta   90.00
_cell.angle_gamma   90.00
#
_symmetry.space_group_name_H-M   'P 1'
#
loop_
_entity.id
_entity.type
_entity.pdbx_description
1 polymer ?
#
loop_
_entity_poly.entity_id
_entity_poly.type
_entity_poly.pdbx_seq_one_letter_code
_entity_poly.pdbx_strand_id
1 'polypeptide(L)'
;MAKDYIHENTNFEIMGGYYSPVSDHYQKEGLAPSHHRVRMGELAVERTSTWLMVDAWESLQPEYTRTALVLDHFNEEINTKRGGVMTSRGKCRHVKVLLLAGGDLIESFKTPGLWLDDDLHHILGDYGCLIVERTGADVWGFLLGHDILYQHRKNVYVIKQLIYNDISSTKVRLFVRRGMSIKYLLPNSVIKYIQANGLYDT
;
A
#
# COMPACT_ATOMS: atom_id res chain seq x y z
N MET A 1 -8.76 -9.75 3.62
CA MET A 1 -7.83 -9.87 4.76
C MET A 1 -7.84 -8.61 5.61
N ALA A 2 -7.22 -7.50 5.19
CA ALA A 2 -7.22 -6.27 5.99
C ALA A 2 -8.64 -5.72 6.23
N LYS A 3 -9.49 -5.73 5.19
CA LYS A 3 -10.90 -5.39 5.31
C LYS A 3 -11.61 -6.24 6.37
N ASP A 4 -11.44 -7.55 6.32
CA ASP A 4 -12.10 -8.49 7.24
C ASP A 4 -11.59 -8.30 8.67
N TYR A 5 -10.28 -8.14 8.84
CA TYR A 5 -9.67 -7.84 10.15
C TYR A 5 -10.26 -6.58 10.76
N ILE A 6 -10.37 -5.50 9.99
CA ILE A 6 -10.97 -4.24 10.44
C ILE A 6 -12.40 -4.47 10.93
N HIS A 7 -13.21 -5.18 10.15
CA HIS A 7 -14.61 -5.46 10.51
C HIS A 7 -14.75 -6.33 11.77
N GLU A 8 -13.85 -7.29 11.97
CA GLU A 8 -13.96 -8.26 13.08
C GLU A 8 -13.28 -7.79 14.38
N ASN A 9 -12.21 -7.01 14.28
CA ASN A 9 -11.31 -6.74 15.42
C ASN A 9 -11.26 -5.26 15.82
N THR A 10 -11.92 -4.37 15.07
CA THR A 10 -11.90 -2.93 15.34
C THR A 10 -13.31 -2.34 15.28
N ASN A 11 -13.44 -1.10 15.76
CA ASN A 11 -14.65 -0.31 15.61
C ASN A 11 -14.57 0.66 14.42
N PHE A 12 -13.69 0.39 13.46
CA PHE A 12 -13.52 1.26 12.30
C PHE A 12 -14.51 0.91 11.19
N GLU A 13 -14.95 1.95 10.49
CA GLU A 13 -15.68 1.86 9.25
C GLU A 13 -14.73 2.20 8.09
N ILE A 14 -14.69 1.34 7.08
CA ILE A 14 -13.80 1.55 5.92
C ILE A 14 -14.49 2.53 4.97
N MET A 15 -13.91 3.72 4.85
CA MET A 15 -14.40 4.74 3.92
C MET A 15 -13.86 4.57 2.49
N GLY A 16 -12.74 3.88 2.33
CA GLY A 16 -12.09 3.62 1.04
C GLY A 16 -10.68 3.07 1.22
N GLY A 17 -10.06 2.67 0.13
CA GLY A 17 -8.65 2.29 0.07
C GLY A 17 -8.02 2.76 -1.23
N TYR A 18 -6.76 3.16 -1.15
CA TYR A 18 -6.04 3.75 -2.28
C TYR A 18 -4.75 2.99 -2.53
N TYR A 19 -4.52 2.60 -3.78
CA TYR A 19 -3.19 2.29 -4.26
C TYR A 19 -2.53 3.59 -4.68
N SER A 20 -1.36 3.90 -4.09
CA SER A 20 -0.51 5.02 -4.48
C SER A 20 0.74 4.46 -5.17
N PRO A 21 0.82 4.48 -6.52
CA PRO A 21 2.01 4.02 -7.22
C PRO A 21 3.18 5.00 -6.99
N VAL A 22 4.34 4.46 -6.60
CA VAL A 22 5.55 5.25 -6.36
C VAL A 22 5.96 6.11 -7.56
N SER A 23 6.61 7.25 -7.33
CA SER A 23 7.22 8.07 -8.39
C SER A 23 8.31 7.32 -9.17
N ASP A 24 8.53 7.71 -10.44
CA ASP A 24 9.64 7.16 -11.25
C ASP A 24 11.02 7.59 -10.72
N HIS A 25 11.07 8.64 -9.90
CA HIS A 25 12.27 9.08 -9.18
C HIS A 25 12.76 8.11 -8.11
N TYR A 26 11.99 7.07 -7.78
CA TYR A 26 12.46 5.99 -6.91
C TYR A 26 13.57 5.13 -7.56
N GLN A 27 13.72 5.20 -8.89
CA GLN A 27 14.83 4.60 -9.64
C GLN A 27 15.06 3.09 -9.41
N LYS A 28 14.02 2.34 -9.05
CA LYS A 28 14.12 0.88 -8.92
C LYS A 28 14.31 0.21 -10.29
N GLU A 29 15.29 -0.68 -10.37
CA GLU A 29 15.54 -1.47 -11.57
C GLU A 29 14.31 -2.27 -12.02
N GLY A 30 13.99 -2.21 -13.32
CA GLY A 30 12.87 -2.91 -13.92
C GLY A 30 11.49 -2.36 -13.56
N LEU A 31 11.42 -1.15 -12.99
CA LEU A 31 10.16 -0.44 -12.77
C LEU A 31 9.67 0.16 -14.10
N ALA A 32 8.45 -0.19 -14.50
CA ALA A 32 7.81 0.45 -15.65
C ALA A 32 7.48 1.92 -15.31
N PRO A 33 7.42 2.82 -16.31
CA PRO A 33 6.98 4.20 -16.11
C PRO A 33 5.68 4.30 -15.31
N SER A 34 5.62 5.30 -14.45
CA SER A 34 4.53 5.58 -13.50
C SER A 34 3.16 5.55 -14.15
N HIS A 35 3.00 6.22 -15.29
CA HIS A 35 1.73 6.28 -16.02
C HIS A 35 1.21 4.89 -16.43
N HIS A 36 2.09 3.94 -16.79
CA HIS A 36 1.69 2.56 -17.05
C HIS A 36 1.26 1.85 -15.76
N ARG A 37 1.97 2.07 -14.65
CA ARG A 37 1.65 1.46 -13.35
C ARG A 37 0.31 1.97 -12.79
N VAL A 38 0.07 3.27 -12.86
CA VAL A 38 -1.21 3.91 -12.53
C VAL A 38 -2.31 3.28 -13.36
N ARG A 39 -2.15 3.24 -14.69
CA ARG A 39 -3.17 2.69 -15.58
C ARG A 39 -3.45 1.21 -15.33
N MET A 40 -2.42 0.41 -15.08
CA MET A 40 -2.59 -1.00 -14.70
C MET A 40 -3.32 -1.15 -13.37
N GLY A 41 -3.05 -0.28 -12.39
CA GLY A 41 -3.77 -0.24 -11.12
C GLY A 41 -5.26 0.07 -11.31
N GLU A 42 -5.58 1.09 -12.12
CA GLU A 42 -6.96 1.46 -12.44
C GLU A 42 -7.71 0.28 -13.08
N LEU A 43 -7.10 -0.33 -14.10
CA LEU A 43 -7.65 -1.50 -14.80
C LEU A 43 -7.83 -2.72 -13.89
N ALA A 44 -7.01 -2.83 -12.83
CA ALA A 44 -7.13 -3.90 -11.86
C ALA A 44 -8.35 -3.68 -10.96
N VAL A 45 -8.58 -2.47 -10.46
CA VAL A 45 -9.63 -2.19 -9.49
C VAL A 45 -10.99 -1.90 -10.12
N GLU A 46 -11.04 -1.32 -11.32
CA GLU A 46 -12.26 -0.81 -11.99
C GLU A 46 -13.41 -1.82 -12.03
N ARG A 47 -13.10 -3.10 -12.23
CA ARG A 47 -14.11 -4.17 -12.34
C ARG A 47 -14.11 -5.17 -11.20
N THR A 48 -13.16 -5.07 -10.27
CA THR A 48 -12.95 -6.08 -9.23
C THR A 48 -13.17 -5.55 -7.83
N SER A 49 -13.27 -4.22 -7.65
CA SER A 49 -13.45 -3.61 -6.34
C SER A 49 -14.51 -2.53 -6.34
N THR A 50 -15.23 -2.42 -5.22
CA THR A 50 -16.20 -1.35 -4.95
C THR A 50 -15.67 -0.28 -3.99
N TRP A 51 -14.45 -0.45 -3.48
CA TRP A 51 -13.90 0.40 -2.40
C TRP A 51 -12.41 0.71 -2.54
N LEU A 52 -11.72 0.07 -3.50
CA LEU A 52 -10.31 0.33 -3.81
C LEU A 52 -10.23 1.20 -5.05
N MET A 53 -9.37 2.22 -4.98
CA MET A 53 -9.09 3.15 -6.06
C MET A 53 -7.58 3.29 -6.25
N VAL A 54 -7.17 4.01 -7.29
CA VAL A 54 -5.79 4.45 -7.48
C VAL A 54 -5.73 5.95 -7.30
N ASP A 55 -4.75 6.41 -6.54
CA ASP A 55 -4.38 7.81 -6.46
C ASP A 55 -3.02 7.98 -7.16
N ALA A 56 -2.95 8.85 -8.17
CA ALA A 56 -1.75 9.07 -8.95
C ALA A 56 -0.85 10.18 -8.38
N TRP A 57 -1.26 10.87 -7.31
CA TRP A 57 -0.60 12.07 -6.81
C TRP A 57 0.88 11.86 -6.52
N GLU A 58 1.26 10.79 -5.82
CA GLU A 58 2.66 10.47 -5.51
C GLU A 58 3.49 10.29 -6.78
N SER A 59 2.90 9.63 -7.78
CA SER A 59 3.57 9.31 -9.04
C SER A 59 3.82 10.54 -9.92
N LEU A 60 3.01 11.59 -9.73
CA LEU A 60 3.07 12.85 -10.47
C LEU A 60 4.02 13.87 -9.82
N GLN A 61 4.58 13.57 -8.64
CA GLN A 61 5.52 14.47 -7.99
C GLN A 61 6.84 14.58 -8.78
N PRO A 62 7.42 15.79 -8.86
CA PRO A 62 8.64 16.05 -9.61
C PRO A 62 9.89 15.40 -8.99
N GLU A 63 9.79 14.92 -7.75
CA GLU A 63 10.87 14.24 -7.02
C GLU A 63 10.31 13.03 -6.27
N TYR A 64 11.22 12.19 -5.74
CA TYR A 64 10.83 11.08 -4.88
C TYR A 64 10.14 11.61 -3.62
N THR A 65 8.98 11.05 -3.30
CA THR A 65 8.18 11.45 -2.14
C THR A 65 8.23 10.37 -1.07
N ARG A 66 8.60 10.75 0.15
CA ARG A 66 8.63 9.83 1.30
C ARG A 66 7.20 9.44 1.70
N THR A 67 7.01 8.21 2.15
CA THR A 67 5.69 7.68 2.54
C THR A 67 4.96 8.56 3.56
N ALA A 68 5.68 9.15 4.51
CA ALA A 68 5.12 10.10 5.49
C ALA A 68 4.37 11.26 4.80
N LEU A 69 4.98 11.86 3.78
CA LEU A 69 4.39 12.98 3.02
C LEU A 69 3.21 12.54 2.16
N VAL A 70 3.21 11.29 1.69
CA VAL A 70 2.06 10.71 0.97
C VAL A 70 0.86 10.55 1.92
N LEU A 71 1.09 10.10 3.16
CA LEU A 71 0.03 10.03 4.17
C LEU A 71 -0.48 11.43 4.55
N ASP A 72 0.42 12.41 4.66
CA ASP A 72 0.04 13.83 4.87
C ASP A 72 -0.85 14.34 3.77
N HIS A 73 -0.54 14.03 2.52
CA HIS A 73 -1.38 14.40 1.38
C HIS A 73 -2.81 13.83 1.53
N PHE A 74 -2.95 12.53 1.84
CA PHE A 74 -4.28 11.95 2.06
C PHE A 74 -5.03 12.60 3.23
N ASN A 75 -4.33 12.87 4.34
CA ASN A 75 -4.93 13.56 5.48
C ASN A 75 -5.37 14.98 5.13
N GLU A 76 -4.55 15.72 4.39
CA GLU A 76 -4.87 17.08 3.94
C GLU A 76 -6.08 17.10 3.01
N GLU A 77 -6.13 16.22 2.00
CA GLU A 77 -7.25 16.15 1.07
C GLU A 77 -8.56 15.72 1.74
N ILE A 78 -8.50 14.77 2.68
CA ILE A 78 -9.69 14.19 3.29
C ILE A 78 -10.15 14.98 4.51
N ASN A 79 -9.25 15.26 5.45
CA ASN A 79 -9.62 15.85 6.74
C ASN A 79 -9.54 17.37 6.73
N THR A 80 -8.51 17.97 6.11
CA THR A 80 -8.36 19.43 6.10
C THR A 80 -9.28 20.07 5.05
N LYS A 81 -9.13 19.70 3.78
CA LYS A 81 -9.84 20.36 2.66
C LYS A 81 -11.32 20.01 2.60
N ARG A 82 -11.67 18.74 2.86
CA ARG A 82 -13.07 18.27 2.86
C ARG A 82 -13.73 18.29 4.23
N GLY A 83 -12.97 18.52 5.31
CA GLY A 83 -13.48 18.53 6.69
C GLY A 83 -13.77 17.12 7.26
N GLY A 84 -13.35 16.05 6.56
CA GLY A 84 -13.64 14.67 6.90
C GLY A 84 -14.80 14.07 6.11
N VAL A 85 -15.48 13.08 6.69
CA VAL A 85 -16.61 12.35 6.08
C VAL A 85 -17.90 12.56 6.84
N MET A 86 -19.00 12.66 6.10
CA MET A 86 -20.34 12.76 6.68
C MET A 86 -20.79 11.38 7.15
N THR A 87 -21.10 11.25 8.43
CA THR A 87 -21.71 10.04 8.98
C THR A 87 -23.20 9.96 8.60
N SER A 88 -23.79 8.77 8.67
CA SER A 88 -25.23 8.55 8.50
C SER A 88 -26.11 9.38 9.46
N ARG A 89 -25.54 9.89 10.55
CA ARG A 89 -26.19 10.77 11.54
C ARG A 89 -26.02 12.27 11.23
N GLY A 90 -25.50 12.62 10.04
CA GLY A 90 -25.31 14.02 9.61
C GLY A 90 -24.17 14.77 10.33
N LYS A 91 -23.31 14.06 11.08
CA LYS A 91 -22.11 14.65 11.69
C LYS A 91 -20.90 14.41 10.81
N CYS A 92 -20.10 15.45 10.58
CA CYS A 92 -18.80 15.31 9.94
C CYS A 92 -17.78 14.75 10.94
N ARG A 93 -16.97 13.78 10.52
CA ARG A 93 -15.90 13.18 11.33
C ARG A 93 -14.63 13.07 10.52
N HIS A 94 -13.49 13.34 11.14
CA HIS A 94 -12.19 13.06 10.53
C HIS A 94 -11.99 11.56 10.36
N VAL A 95 -11.35 11.19 9.26
CA VAL A 95 -10.97 9.82 8.90
C VAL A 95 -9.58 9.53 9.44
N LYS A 96 -9.40 8.35 10.03
CA LYS A 96 -8.06 7.86 10.37
C LYS A 96 -7.43 7.25 9.11
N VAL A 97 -6.35 7.87 8.63
CA VAL A 97 -5.53 7.31 7.54
C VAL A 97 -4.64 6.21 8.12
N LEU A 98 -4.55 5.06 7.44
CA LEU A 98 -3.73 3.92 7.85
C LEU A 98 -2.90 3.42 6.66
N LEU A 99 -1.62 3.16 6.89
CA LEU A 99 -0.75 2.55 5.90
C LEU A 99 -0.95 1.03 5.87
N LEU A 100 -1.38 0.48 4.73
CA LEU A 100 -1.50 -0.97 4.54
C LEU A 100 -0.25 -1.51 3.85
N ALA A 101 0.42 -2.49 4.46
CA ALA A 101 1.61 -3.11 3.89
C ALA A 101 1.76 -4.59 4.25
N GLY A 102 2.70 -5.27 3.60
CA GLY A 102 3.13 -6.61 4.00
C GLY A 102 4.17 -6.57 5.12
N GLY A 103 4.43 -7.71 5.76
CA GLY A 103 5.45 -7.86 6.80
C GLY A 103 6.86 -7.45 6.37
N ASP A 104 7.16 -7.54 5.07
CA ASP A 104 8.40 -7.07 4.46
C ASP A 104 8.65 -5.55 4.66
N LEU A 105 7.59 -4.75 4.78
CA LEU A 105 7.74 -3.33 5.10
C LEU A 105 8.25 -3.12 6.53
N ILE A 106 7.71 -3.84 7.52
CA ILE A 106 8.17 -3.72 8.91
C ILE A 106 9.64 -4.15 9.03
N GLU A 107 10.04 -5.21 8.33
CA GLU A 107 11.44 -5.62 8.31
C GLU A 107 12.35 -4.52 7.76
N SER A 108 11.88 -3.76 6.76
CA SER A 108 12.63 -2.64 6.20
C SER A 108 12.89 -1.50 7.19
N PHE A 109 12.06 -1.33 8.24
CA PHE A 109 12.28 -0.27 9.25
C PHE A 109 13.58 -0.46 10.04
N LYS A 110 14.10 -1.68 10.13
CA LYS A 110 15.40 -1.97 10.77
C LYS A 110 16.60 -1.64 9.88
N THR A 111 16.38 -1.34 8.59
CA THR A 111 17.47 -1.10 7.65
C THR A 111 18.06 0.29 7.93
N PRO A 112 19.32 0.39 8.40
CA PRO A 112 19.91 1.67 8.76
C PRO A 112 19.95 2.61 7.55
N GLY A 113 19.48 3.85 7.75
CA GLY A 113 19.49 4.89 6.71
C GLY A 113 18.38 4.76 5.65
N LEU A 114 17.51 3.74 5.73
CA LEU A 114 16.38 3.61 4.81
C LEU A 114 15.17 4.46 5.23
N TRP A 115 14.96 4.59 6.54
CA TRP A 115 13.88 5.38 7.14
C TRP A 115 14.47 6.41 8.08
N LEU A 116 13.85 7.60 8.11
CA LEU A 116 14.12 8.60 9.14
C LEU A 116 13.30 8.25 10.37
N ASP A 117 13.89 8.32 11.55
CA ASP A 117 13.18 8.04 12.81
C ASP A 117 11.97 8.97 12.99
N ASP A 118 12.11 10.24 12.59
CA ASP A 118 11.01 11.21 12.60
C ASP A 118 9.86 10.76 11.69
N ASP A 119 10.15 10.18 10.52
CA ASP A 119 9.12 9.63 9.64
C ASP A 119 8.44 8.42 10.25
N LEU A 120 9.19 7.54 10.94
CA LEU A 120 8.61 6.40 11.62
C LEU A 120 7.70 6.84 12.77
N HIS A 121 8.13 7.83 13.56
CA HIS A 121 7.28 8.41 14.60
C HIS A 121 6.03 9.06 14.02
N HIS A 122 6.15 9.75 12.89
CA HIS A 122 5.03 10.39 12.20
C HIS A 122 4.03 9.37 11.64
N ILE A 123 4.54 8.40 10.86
CA ILE A 123 3.72 7.35 10.24
C ILE A 123 2.99 6.52 11.29
N LEU A 124 3.67 6.11 12.37
CA LEU A 124 3.10 5.21 13.36
C LEU A 124 2.34 5.95 14.48
N GLY A 125 2.73 7.18 14.78
CA GLY A 125 2.12 8.01 15.82
C GLY A 125 0.83 8.66 15.36
N ASP A 126 0.88 9.40 14.24
CA ASP A 126 -0.23 10.24 13.79
C ASP A 126 -1.25 9.47 12.94
N TYR A 127 -0.76 8.47 12.20
CA TYR A 127 -1.59 7.62 11.34
C TYR A 127 -1.76 6.23 11.96
N GLY A 128 -0.80 5.34 11.70
CA GLY A 128 -0.83 3.93 12.05
C GLY A 128 -0.73 3.04 10.81
N CYS A 129 -0.58 1.74 11.04
CA CYS A 129 -0.37 0.78 9.97
C CYS A 129 -1.14 -0.53 10.17
N LEU A 130 -1.53 -1.12 9.05
CA LEU A 130 -2.10 -2.46 8.93
C LEU A 130 -1.07 -3.33 8.23
N ILE A 131 -0.60 -4.38 8.91
CA ILE A 131 0.50 -5.21 8.43
C ILE A 131 0.02 -6.62 8.22
N VAL A 132 0.03 -7.06 6.97
CA VAL A 132 -0.32 -8.43 6.60
C VAL A 132 0.92 -9.29 6.74
N GLU A 133 0.88 -10.25 7.66
CA GLU A 133 1.96 -11.22 7.84
C GLU A 133 2.22 -11.98 6.52
N ARG A 134 3.48 -12.17 6.17
CA ARG A 134 3.91 -13.04 5.06
C ARG A 134 4.73 -14.19 5.61
N THR A 135 4.76 -15.31 4.88
CA THR A 135 5.53 -16.49 5.27
C THR A 135 6.99 -16.13 5.54
N GLY A 136 7.47 -16.37 6.75
CA GLY A 136 8.86 -16.14 7.16
C GLY A 136 9.12 -14.83 7.92
N ALA A 137 8.14 -13.93 8.02
CA ALA A 137 8.28 -12.68 8.78
C ALA A 137 7.75 -12.84 10.23
N ASP A 138 8.62 -12.75 11.24
CA ASP A 138 8.24 -12.72 12.66
C ASP A 138 7.82 -11.31 13.11
N VAL A 139 6.68 -10.84 12.61
CA VAL A 139 6.19 -9.46 12.84
C VAL A 139 6.11 -9.14 14.33
N TRP A 140 5.69 -10.08 15.17
CA TRP A 140 5.58 -9.87 16.61
C TRP A 140 6.94 -9.73 17.29
N GLY A 141 7.91 -10.58 16.94
CA GLY A 141 9.30 -10.40 17.39
C GLY A 141 9.88 -9.07 16.92
N PHE A 142 9.57 -8.62 15.70
CA PHE A 142 10.00 -7.31 15.19
C PHE A 142 9.41 -6.14 15.98
N LEU A 143 8.12 -6.18 16.30
CA LEU A 143 7.45 -5.12 17.08
C LEU A 143 8.00 -4.97 18.50
N LEU A 144 8.41 -6.07 19.13
CA LEU A 144 9.01 -6.04 20.46
C LEU A 144 10.46 -5.58 20.46
N GLY A 145 11.19 -5.84 19.36
CA GLY A 145 12.62 -5.57 19.27
C GLY A 145 13.01 -4.20 18.70
N HIS A 146 12.07 -3.29 18.48
CA HIS A 146 12.34 -1.97 17.92
C HIS A 146 11.61 -0.88 18.71
N ASP A 147 12.35 0.09 19.25
CA ASP A 147 11.84 1.04 20.23
C ASP A 147 10.65 1.87 19.72
N ILE A 148 10.78 2.46 18.53
CA ILE A 148 9.71 3.27 17.90
C ILE A 148 8.43 2.44 17.65
N LEU A 149 8.58 1.24 17.08
CA LEU A 149 7.45 0.34 16.83
C LEU A 149 6.78 -0.08 18.14
N TYR A 150 7.57 -0.40 19.17
CA TYR A 150 7.04 -0.77 20.47
C TYR A 150 6.31 0.41 21.13
N GLN A 151 6.86 1.61 21.05
CA GLN A 151 6.24 2.84 21.54
C GLN A 151 4.85 3.05 20.91
N HIS A 152 4.77 2.92 19.59
CA HIS A 152 3.56 3.16 18.81
C HIS A 152 2.71 1.90 18.55
N ARG A 153 3.00 0.76 19.22
CA ARG A 153 2.39 -0.55 18.95
C ARG A 153 0.86 -0.59 18.96
N LYS A 154 0.20 0.32 19.68
CA LYS A 154 -1.28 0.42 19.70
C LYS A 154 -1.87 0.91 18.37
N ASN A 155 -1.07 1.56 17.54
CA ASN A 155 -1.42 2.02 16.19
C ASN A 155 -0.94 1.05 15.10
N VAL A 156 -0.36 -0.08 15.47
CA VAL A 156 0.09 -1.13 14.55
C VAL A 156 -0.84 -2.34 14.67
N TYR A 157 -1.52 -2.65 13.57
CA TYR A 157 -2.49 -3.74 13.50
C TYR A 157 -1.92 -4.89 12.67
N VAL A 158 -1.56 -5.99 13.32
CA VAL A 158 -1.00 -7.16 12.65
C VAL A 158 -2.12 -8.11 12.22
N ILE A 159 -2.15 -8.45 10.94
CA ILE A 159 -3.16 -9.28 10.30
C ILE A 159 -2.53 -10.60 9.89
N LYS A 160 -2.97 -11.69 10.52
CA LYS A 160 -2.50 -13.03 10.19
C LYS A 160 -2.96 -13.45 8.79
N GLN A 161 -2.03 -13.97 8.00
CA GLN A 161 -2.36 -14.52 6.69
C GLN A 161 -2.94 -15.94 6.83
N LEU A 162 -4.25 -16.11 6.62
CA LEU A 162 -4.93 -17.40 6.65
C LEU A 162 -4.73 -18.23 5.36
N ILE A 163 -4.59 -17.57 4.21
CA ILE A 163 -4.35 -18.21 2.91
C ILE A 163 -3.10 -17.60 2.30
N TYR A 164 -2.10 -18.45 2.05
CA TYR A 164 -0.83 -18.04 1.47
C TYR A 164 -1.00 -17.70 -0.02
N ASN A 165 -0.63 -16.48 -0.38
CA ASN A 165 -0.51 -16.05 -1.76
C ASN A 165 0.89 -15.46 -1.98
N ASP A 166 1.81 -16.28 -2.49
CA ASP A 166 3.21 -15.89 -2.74
C ASP A 166 3.46 -15.45 -4.19
N ILE A 167 2.56 -14.62 -4.71
CA ILE A 167 2.75 -13.93 -5.99
C ILE A 167 3.55 -12.66 -5.71
N SER A 168 4.69 -12.50 -6.40
CA SER A 168 5.50 -11.28 -6.35
C SER A 168 5.66 -10.66 -7.73
N SER A 169 5.70 -9.33 -7.80
CA SER A 169 5.85 -8.61 -9.06
C SER A 169 7.15 -8.97 -9.79
N THR A 170 8.20 -9.34 -9.05
CA THR A 170 9.47 -9.82 -9.63
C THR A 170 9.29 -11.14 -10.38
N LYS A 171 8.57 -12.12 -9.79
CA LYS A 171 8.27 -13.40 -10.46
C LYS A 171 7.37 -13.18 -11.68
N VAL A 172 6.37 -12.29 -11.57
CA VAL A 172 5.47 -11.95 -12.69
C VAL A 172 6.24 -11.34 -13.85
N ARG A 173 7.10 -10.33 -13.62
CA ARG A 173 7.93 -9.73 -14.69
C ARG A 173 8.86 -10.76 -15.35
N LEU A 174 9.43 -11.67 -14.56
CA LEU A 174 10.26 -12.76 -15.08
C LEU A 174 9.47 -13.70 -16.00
N PHE A 175 8.21 -13.99 -15.68
CA PHE A 175 7.35 -14.85 -16.51
C PHE A 175 7.03 -14.18 -17.84
N VAL A 176 6.72 -12.87 -17.83
CA VAL A 176 6.50 -12.09 -19.07
C VAL A 176 7.74 -12.15 -19.96
N ARG A 177 8.92 -11.82 -19.42
CA ARG A 177 10.21 -11.87 -20.15
C ARG A 177 10.50 -13.25 -20.76
N ARG A 178 10.06 -14.32 -20.11
CA ARG A 178 10.26 -15.71 -20.57
C ARG A 178 9.15 -16.22 -21.49
N GLY A 179 8.18 -15.39 -21.87
CA GLY A 179 7.02 -15.81 -22.66
C GLY A 179 6.11 -16.80 -21.95
N MET A 180 6.17 -16.86 -20.61
CA MET A 180 5.34 -17.74 -19.79
C MET A 180 3.98 -17.11 -19.50
N SER A 181 2.95 -17.95 -19.34
CA SER A 181 1.61 -17.48 -19.02
C SER A 181 1.54 -16.86 -17.62
N ILE A 182 0.97 -15.67 -17.54
CA ILE A 182 0.61 -14.97 -16.29
C ILE A 182 -0.91 -14.96 -16.05
N LYS A 183 -1.65 -15.79 -16.79
CA LYS A 183 -3.11 -15.91 -16.63
C LYS A 183 -3.44 -16.42 -15.23
N TYR A 184 -4.47 -15.85 -14.61
CA TYR A 184 -4.89 -16.10 -13.22
C TYR A 184 -3.95 -15.55 -12.14
N LEU A 185 -2.78 -15.02 -12.50
CA LEU A 185 -1.94 -14.27 -11.56
C LEU A 185 -2.35 -12.79 -11.50
N LEU A 186 -2.85 -12.25 -12.61
CA LEU A 186 -3.32 -10.87 -12.74
C LEU A 186 -4.71 -10.81 -13.39
N PRO A 187 -5.45 -9.71 -13.23
CA PRO A 187 -6.66 -9.45 -13.99
C PRO A 187 -6.40 -9.44 -15.50
N ASN A 188 -7.32 -9.99 -16.29
CA ASN A 188 -7.20 -10.05 -17.76
C ASN A 188 -7.04 -8.67 -18.41
N SER A 189 -7.63 -7.62 -17.82
CA SER A 189 -7.48 -6.22 -18.28
C SER A 189 -6.02 -5.76 -18.22
N VAL A 190 -5.33 -6.08 -17.13
CA VAL A 190 -3.91 -5.76 -16.93
C VAL A 190 -3.02 -6.56 -17.87
N ILE A 191 -3.29 -7.86 -18.04
CA ILE A 191 -2.52 -8.72 -18.96
C ILE A 191 -2.57 -8.17 -20.39
N LYS A 192 -3.77 -7.80 -20.86
CA LYS A 192 -3.95 -7.19 -22.19
C LYS A 192 -3.19 -5.86 -22.32
N TYR A 193 -3.19 -5.05 -21.26
CA TYR A 193 -2.47 -3.77 -21.27
C TYR A 193 -0.95 -3.96 -21.35
N ILE A 194 -0.39 -4.92 -20.59
CA ILE A 194 1.03 -5.28 -20.66
C ILE A 194 1.42 -5.66 -22.09
N GLN A 195 0.65 -6.55 -22.72
CA GLN A 195 0.91 -7.02 -24.08
C GLN A 195 0.79 -5.90 -25.12
N ALA A 196 -0.24 -5.05 -25.02
CA ALA A 196 -0.48 -3.97 -25.97
C ALA A 196 0.61 -2.88 -25.95
N ASN A 197 1.31 -2.73 -24.81
CA ASN A 197 2.36 -1.72 -24.62
C ASN A 197 3.77 -2.32 -24.61
N GLY A 198 3.94 -3.62 -24.87
CA GLY A 198 5.25 -4.30 -24.87
C GLY A 198 6.00 -4.17 -23.53
N LEU A 199 5.28 -4.18 -22.40
CA LEU A 199 5.89 -3.97 -21.09
C LEU A 199 6.56 -5.26 -20.60
N TYR A 200 7.78 -5.13 -20.07
CA TYR A 200 8.56 -6.22 -19.48
C TYR A 200 9.07 -7.30 -20.46
N ASP A 201 9.01 -7.03 -21.77
CA ASP A 201 9.49 -7.94 -22.83
C ASP A 201 11.02 -7.91 -23.05
N THR A 202 11.76 -7.08 -22.31
CA THR A 202 13.23 -7.01 -22.29
C THR A 202 13.84 -7.60 -21.02
#